data_AF-A0A959SH70-F1
#
_entry.id   AF-A0A959SH70-F1
#
_cell.length_a   1.000
_cell.length_b   1.000
_cell.length_c   1.000
_cell.angle_alpha   90.00
_cell.angle_beta   90.00
_cell.angle_gamma   90.00
#
_symmetry.space_group_name_H-M   'P 1'
#
loop_
_entity.id
_entity.type
_entity.pdbx_description
1 polymer ?
#
loop_
_entity_poly.entity_id
_entity_poly.type
_entity_poly.pdbx_seq_one_letter_code
_entity_poly.pdbx_strand_id
1 'polypeptide(L)'
;MVTTESVLAAIGARSYSSAILTTYSFEPTFFELRVMSAMRRAGVRNVVSLVDRGVMAEVMESPAANSLDAFGSHAILPMGGERLWHPKVILLAGERNGLLAIGSGNLTSAGHGSNAELWSLIHVQDVAMDNARLFVQLWDDVRARCGHARGVVSQRLDWFEQYAPWIAEVRSTSGKVPLSIHGTQVQLATGVAISPLEQFLDAIAGRAVNGFTVLSPYFDKHGHVLSTLLHAHPKATMNAIMEDEWGSIPNEFPLSEQRRCKFYHWSELLRKDNETASTKQARLHAKLLVAHLSDGSEVILVGSSNASLAGMGGVGTLPMNEEVNLLLDRPRSNVLADLGINMVGSPAIRLDQLRTGVATEPSPDRRSHRPIRLILAEYDHPRVIVHSVDGWEEACCVVIEDPLGRKTVEHHLRRMDEAQYIDLGVELPNGCFLYIT
;
A
#
# COMPACT_ATOMS: atom_id res chain seq x y z
N MET A 1 14.96 15.47 -3.16
CA MET A 1 15.06 15.39 -4.63
C MET A 1 13.77 14.77 -5.13
N VAL A 2 13.16 15.32 -6.18
CA VAL A 2 11.98 14.73 -6.84
C VAL A 2 12.40 14.28 -8.23
N THR A 3 11.90 13.13 -8.68
CA THR A 3 12.14 12.55 -9.99
C THR A 3 10.86 11.92 -10.53
N THR A 4 10.73 11.83 -11.85
CA THR A 4 9.64 11.12 -12.55
C THR A 4 10.03 9.68 -12.93
N GLU A 5 11.24 9.25 -12.56
CA GLU A 5 11.67 7.86 -12.74
C GLU A 5 10.75 6.89 -11.99
N SER A 6 10.40 5.76 -12.64
CA SER A 6 9.60 4.72 -11.99
C SER A 6 10.32 4.16 -10.75
N VAL A 7 9.58 3.89 -9.68
CA VAL A 7 10.15 3.32 -8.44
C VAL A 7 10.93 2.03 -8.69
N LEU A 8 10.49 1.17 -9.62
CA LEU A 8 11.18 -0.07 -9.96
C LEU A 8 12.52 0.15 -10.67
N ALA A 9 12.66 1.24 -11.42
CA ALA A 9 13.94 1.62 -12.03
C ALA A 9 14.88 2.23 -10.97
N ALA A 10 14.34 3.07 -10.08
CA ALA A 10 15.09 3.70 -8.99
C ALA A 10 15.68 2.70 -7.97
N ILE A 11 15.17 1.47 -7.91
CA ILE A 11 15.81 0.36 -7.15
C ILE A 11 17.27 0.16 -7.61
N GLY A 12 17.51 0.20 -8.92
CA GLY A 12 18.82 0.00 -9.55
C GLY A 12 19.39 -1.41 -9.41
N ALA A 13 20.59 -1.63 -9.98
CA ALA A 13 21.36 -2.86 -9.83
C ALA A 13 22.20 -2.82 -8.54
N ARG A 14 21.53 -2.82 -7.39
CA ARG A 14 22.16 -2.95 -6.07
C ARG A 14 22.15 -4.41 -5.63
N SER A 15 22.91 -4.78 -4.61
CA SER A 15 22.94 -6.14 -4.06
C SER A 15 22.03 -6.22 -2.84
N TYR A 16 20.72 -6.36 -3.05
CA TYR A 16 19.77 -6.71 -2.00
C TYR A 16 19.59 -8.23 -1.97
N SER A 17 19.39 -8.80 -0.79
CA SER A 17 19.14 -10.24 -0.61
C SER A 17 17.65 -10.55 -0.61
N SER A 18 16.86 -9.69 0.04
CA SER A 18 15.44 -9.91 0.31
C SER A 18 14.56 -8.70 -0.03
N ALA A 19 13.30 -8.96 -0.37
CA ALA A 19 12.26 -7.98 -0.64
C ALA A 19 10.94 -8.35 0.05
N ILE A 20 10.32 -7.37 0.70
CA ILE A 20 8.94 -7.42 1.18
C ILE A 20 8.15 -6.38 0.40
N LEU A 21 7.09 -6.82 -0.27
CA LEU A 21 6.28 -5.98 -1.15
C LEU A 21 4.85 -5.99 -0.62
N THR A 22 4.24 -4.84 -0.38
CA THR A 22 2.84 -4.79 0.07
C THR A 22 1.97 -4.19 -1.01
N THR A 23 0.75 -4.70 -1.17
CA THR A 23 -0.20 -4.16 -2.12
C THR A 23 -1.64 -4.52 -1.76
N TYR A 24 -2.58 -3.69 -2.21
CA TYR A 24 -4.00 -4.05 -2.21
C TYR A 24 -4.31 -4.88 -3.46
N SER A 25 -4.32 -4.23 -4.63
CA SER A 25 -4.53 -4.89 -5.92
C SER A 25 -3.27 -5.62 -6.39
N PHE A 26 -3.42 -6.77 -7.02
CA PHE A 26 -2.31 -7.58 -7.49
C PHE A 26 -2.58 -8.12 -8.89
N GLU A 27 -1.66 -7.89 -9.83
CA GLU A 27 -1.76 -8.38 -11.21
C GLU A 27 -0.64 -9.40 -11.47
N PRO A 28 -0.94 -10.72 -11.46
CA PRO A 28 0.08 -11.77 -11.58
C PRO A 28 1.02 -11.62 -12.78
N THR A 29 0.47 -11.40 -13.96
CA THR A 29 1.27 -11.27 -15.20
C THR A 29 2.24 -10.10 -15.12
N PHE A 30 1.79 -8.94 -14.64
CA PHE A 30 2.66 -7.78 -14.44
C PHE A 30 3.74 -8.08 -13.39
N PHE A 31 3.35 -8.68 -12.26
CA PHE A 31 4.25 -9.02 -11.18
C PHE A 31 5.42 -9.89 -11.66
N GLU A 32 5.12 -11.00 -12.35
CA GLU A 32 6.14 -11.95 -12.82
C GLU A 32 7.08 -11.34 -13.87
N LEU A 33 6.51 -10.59 -14.82
CA LEU A 33 7.28 -10.06 -15.95
C LEU A 33 8.07 -8.80 -15.59
N ARG A 34 7.55 -7.95 -14.70
CA ARG A 34 8.11 -6.62 -14.42
C ARG A 34 8.70 -6.51 -13.03
N VAL A 35 7.93 -6.84 -11.99
CA VAL A 35 8.36 -6.71 -10.60
C VAL A 35 9.46 -7.72 -10.28
N MET A 36 9.23 -9.01 -10.51
CA MET A 36 10.24 -10.05 -10.27
C MET A 36 11.49 -9.87 -11.14
N SER A 37 11.33 -9.34 -12.36
CA SER A 37 12.46 -8.96 -13.21
C SER A 37 13.31 -7.84 -12.58
N ALA A 38 12.67 -6.83 -11.99
CA ALA A 38 13.37 -5.78 -11.24
C ALA A 38 14.06 -6.33 -9.98
N MET A 39 13.39 -7.20 -9.22
CA MET A 39 13.96 -7.86 -8.04
C MET A 39 15.20 -8.67 -8.39
N ARG A 40 15.15 -9.49 -9.45
CA ARG A 40 16.31 -10.26 -9.94
C ARG A 40 17.48 -9.38 -10.36
N ARG A 41 17.21 -8.26 -11.06
CA ARG A 41 18.27 -7.29 -11.43
C ARG A 41 18.89 -6.63 -10.21
N ALA A 42 18.13 -6.46 -9.14
CA ALA A 42 18.59 -5.93 -7.86
C ALA A 42 19.19 -7.01 -6.93
N GLY A 43 19.51 -8.20 -7.46
CA GLY A 43 20.14 -9.29 -6.72
C GLY A 43 19.23 -10.05 -5.75
N VAL A 44 17.95 -9.67 -5.64
CA VAL A 44 17.02 -10.23 -4.67
C VAL A 44 16.69 -11.68 -5.05
N ARG A 45 16.78 -12.57 -4.06
CA ARG A 45 16.44 -14.00 -4.18
C ARG A 45 15.33 -14.43 -3.24
N ASN A 46 15.05 -13.63 -2.22
CA ASN A 46 13.98 -13.86 -1.27
C ASN A 46 12.90 -12.78 -1.44
N VAL A 47 11.77 -13.11 -2.05
CA VAL A 47 10.67 -12.15 -2.25
C VAL A 47 9.43 -12.67 -1.53
N VAL A 48 8.82 -11.81 -0.69
CA VAL A 48 7.51 -12.04 -0.09
C VAL A 48 6.57 -10.89 -0.45
N SER A 49 5.44 -11.21 -1.05
CA SER A 49 4.38 -10.26 -1.37
C SER A 49 3.24 -10.39 -0.36
N LEU A 50 2.88 -9.29 0.29
CA LEU A 50 1.79 -9.15 1.23
C LEU A 50 0.59 -8.55 0.49
N VAL A 51 -0.40 -9.38 0.19
CA VAL A 51 -1.52 -9.04 -0.71
C VAL A 51 -2.83 -9.13 0.05
N ASP A 52 -3.78 -8.23 -0.22
CA ASP A 52 -5.12 -8.34 0.36
C ASP A 52 -5.77 -9.69 0.04
N ARG A 53 -6.30 -10.34 1.08
CA ARG A 53 -6.84 -11.70 0.99
C ARG A 53 -8.07 -11.80 0.08
N GLY A 54 -8.91 -10.76 0.05
CA GLY A 54 -10.09 -10.70 -0.81
C GLY A 54 -9.69 -10.59 -2.26
N VAL A 55 -8.76 -9.67 -2.56
CA VAL A 55 -8.18 -9.52 -3.90
C VAL A 55 -7.50 -10.82 -4.36
N MET A 56 -6.72 -11.46 -3.49
CA MET A 56 -6.04 -12.70 -3.85
C MET A 56 -7.03 -13.83 -4.18
N ALA A 57 -8.13 -13.94 -3.44
CA ALA A 57 -9.20 -14.90 -3.78
C ALA A 57 -9.80 -14.62 -5.17
N GLU A 58 -10.06 -13.36 -5.52
CA GLU A 58 -10.54 -12.99 -6.86
C GLU A 58 -9.52 -13.34 -7.95
N VAL A 59 -8.23 -13.11 -7.70
CA VAL A 59 -7.15 -13.50 -8.61
C VAL A 59 -7.16 -15.01 -8.84
N MET A 60 -7.29 -15.81 -7.78
CA MET A 60 -7.29 -17.27 -7.83
C MET A 60 -8.50 -17.86 -8.55
N GLU A 61 -9.64 -17.15 -8.55
CA GLU A 61 -10.83 -17.53 -9.31
C GLU A 61 -10.75 -17.11 -10.79
N SER A 62 -9.76 -16.32 -11.17
CA SER A 62 -9.58 -15.83 -12.53
C SER A 62 -8.51 -16.62 -13.31
N PRO A 63 -8.53 -16.59 -14.66
CA PRO A 63 -7.44 -17.15 -15.46
C PRO A 63 -6.07 -16.54 -15.19
N ALA A 64 -5.99 -15.37 -14.53
CA ALA A 64 -4.73 -14.72 -14.19
C ALA A 64 -3.90 -15.51 -13.16
N ALA A 65 -4.54 -16.38 -12.37
CA ALA A 65 -3.85 -17.27 -11.43
C ALA A 65 -2.80 -18.16 -12.14
N ASN A 66 -3.05 -18.55 -13.39
CA ASN A 66 -2.14 -19.38 -14.19
C ASN A 66 -0.81 -18.68 -14.53
N SER A 67 -0.75 -17.35 -14.38
CA SER A 67 0.50 -16.61 -14.57
C SER A 67 1.41 -16.69 -13.35
N LEU A 68 0.90 -17.03 -12.16
CA LEU A 68 1.72 -17.13 -10.95
C LEU A 68 2.76 -18.24 -11.07
N ASP A 69 3.97 -17.96 -10.60
CA ASP A 69 5.04 -18.94 -10.57
C ASP A 69 4.71 -20.12 -9.64
N ALA A 70 4.46 -21.29 -10.24
CA ALA A 70 4.24 -22.54 -9.53
C ALA A 70 5.51 -23.12 -8.88
N PHE A 71 6.69 -22.60 -9.18
CA PHE A 71 7.98 -23.11 -8.70
C PHE A 71 8.51 -22.39 -7.45
N GLY A 72 7.75 -21.43 -6.90
CA GLY A 72 8.05 -20.80 -5.62
C GLY A 72 9.28 -19.87 -5.64
N SER A 73 9.55 -19.17 -6.74
CA SER A 73 10.61 -18.13 -6.77
C SER A 73 10.31 -16.94 -5.86
N HIS A 74 9.04 -16.76 -5.50
CA HIS A 74 8.55 -15.83 -4.48
C HIS A 74 7.47 -16.51 -3.64
N ALA A 75 7.07 -15.87 -2.55
CA ALA A 75 5.94 -16.31 -1.75
C ALA A 75 4.92 -15.18 -1.59
N ILE A 76 3.65 -15.54 -1.43
CA ILE A 76 2.56 -14.60 -1.23
C ILE A 76 1.95 -14.90 0.13
N LEU A 77 1.81 -13.88 0.97
CA LEU A 77 1.04 -13.96 2.21
C LEU A 77 -0.26 -13.17 2.03
N PRO A 78 -1.42 -13.84 2.11
CA PRO A 78 -2.71 -13.15 2.20
C PRO A 78 -2.79 -12.34 3.51
N MET A 79 -3.18 -11.09 3.41
CA MET A 79 -3.28 -10.12 4.51
C MET A 79 -4.70 -9.54 4.63
N GLY A 80 -4.98 -8.89 5.76
CA GLY A 80 -6.27 -8.26 6.06
C GLY A 80 -7.21 -9.18 6.83
N GLY A 81 -8.49 -8.80 6.91
CA GLY A 81 -9.51 -9.49 7.69
C GLY A 81 -10.68 -8.55 7.98
N GLU A 82 -10.81 -8.12 9.23
CA GLU A 82 -11.79 -7.08 9.62
C GLU A 82 -11.56 -5.75 8.90
N ARG A 83 -10.30 -5.48 8.51
CA ARG A 83 -9.85 -4.29 7.80
C ARG A 83 -9.25 -4.68 6.45
N LEU A 84 -9.38 -3.81 5.45
CA LEU A 84 -8.78 -4.01 4.13
C LEU A 84 -7.27 -3.78 4.20
N TRP A 85 -6.50 -4.67 3.58
CA TRP A 85 -5.04 -4.50 3.50
C TRP A 85 -4.68 -3.56 2.35
N HIS A 86 -4.36 -2.31 2.69
CA HIS A 86 -4.12 -1.26 1.72
C HIS A 86 -2.71 -0.61 1.69
N PRO A 87 -1.67 -1.05 2.44
CA PRO A 87 -0.33 -0.47 2.30
C PRO A 87 0.29 -0.71 0.91
N LYS A 88 1.02 0.27 0.37
CA LYS A 88 1.89 0.09 -0.82
C LYS A 88 3.33 0.44 -0.48
N VAL A 89 4.10 -0.60 -0.17
CA VAL A 89 5.46 -0.51 0.36
C VAL A 89 6.36 -1.46 -0.41
N ILE A 90 7.58 -1.00 -0.69
CA ILE A 90 8.70 -1.84 -1.15
C ILE A 90 9.81 -1.72 -0.10
N LEU A 91 10.08 -2.80 0.60
CA LEU A 91 11.19 -2.93 1.54
C LEU A 91 12.23 -3.87 0.94
N LEU A 92 13.41 -3.36 0.62
CA LEU A 92 14.56 -4.15 0.16
C LEU A 92 15.63 -4.11 1.23
N ALA A 93 16.17 -5.29 1.58
CA ALA A 93 17.26 -5.40 2.51
C ALA A 93 18.41 -6.20 1.89
N GLY A 94 19.63 -5.73 2.10
CA GLY A 94 20.87 -6.46 1.85
C GLY A 94 21.71 -6.51 3.12
N GLU A 95 22.91 -7.08 3.02
CA GLU A 95 23.77 -7.34 4.17
C GLU A 95 24.15 -6.07 4.95
N ARG A 96 24.28 -4.93 4.25
CA ARG A 96 24.70 -3.63 4.83
C ARG A 96 23.94 -2.44 4.27
N ASN A 97 22.84 -2.69 3.56
CA ASN A 97 22.08 -1.64 2.91
C ASN A 97 20.59 -1.97 2.91
N GLY A 98 19.79 -0.97 2.59
CA GLY A 98 18.36 -1.13 2.41
C GLY A 98 17.77 -0.04 1.53
N LEU A 99 16.57 -0.30 1.04
CA LEU A 99 15.71 0.69 0.42
C LEU A 99 14.30 0.53 0.96
N LEU A 100 13.77 1.63 1.45
CA LEU A 100 12.38 1.78 1.80
C LEU A 100 11.70 2.65 0.74
N ALA A 101 10.64 2.15 0.12
CA ALA A 101 9.72 2.98 -0.67
C ALA A 101 8.30 2.87 -0.11
N ILE A 102 7.67 4.00 0.21
CA ILE A 102 6.27 4.10 0.65
C ILE A 102 5.53 4.96 -0.37
N GLY A 103 4.40 4.48 -0.88
CA GLY A 103 3.68 5.23 -1.90
C GLY A 103 2.23 4.83 -2.05
N SER A 104 1.69 5.15 -3.23
CA SER A 104 0.27 4.98 -3.56
C SER A 104 0.00 3.89 -4.61
N GLY A 105 1.04 3.39 -5.29
CA GLY A 105 0.92 2.47 -6.43
C GLY A 105 0.85 1.00 -6.03
N ASN A 106 -0.23 0.32 -6.44
CA ASN A 106 -0.37 -1.13 -6.29
C ASN A 106 0.56 -1.89 -7.27
N LEU A 107 0.86 -3.16 -6.99
CA LEU A 107 1.63 -4.07 -7.86
C LEU A 107 0.83 -4.49 -9.11
N THR A 108 0.50 -3.50 -9.94
CA THR A 108 -0.24 -3.64 -11.21
C THR A 108 0.43 -2.83 -12.31
N SER A 109 0.10 -3.13 -13.55
CA SER A 109 0.56 -2.36 -14.71
C SER A 109 0.23 -0.87 -14.62
N ALA A 110 -0.93 -0.53 -14.06
CA ALA A 110 -1.35 0.86 -13.84
C ALA A 110 -0.57 1.53 -12.71
N GLY A 111 -0.42 0.88 -11.55
CA GLY A 111 0.24 1.45 -10.36
C GLY A 111 1.76 1.63 -10.49
N HIS A 112 2.39 1.00 -11.48
CA HIS A 112 3.81 1.19 -11.80
C HIS A 112 4.06 1.70 -13.23
N GLY A 113 3.01 2.20 -13.88
CA GLY A 113 3.05 2.60 -15.29
C GLY A 113 2.20 3.82 -15.58
N SER A 114 0.90 3.64 -15.82
CA SER A 114 0.03 4.68 -16.37
C SER A 114 -0.51 5.68 -15.35
N ASN A 115 -0.60 5.32 -14.07
CA ASN A 115 -1.13 6.21 -13.04
C ASN A 115 -0.07 7.24 -12.61
N ALA A 116 -0.53 8.44 -12.28
CA ALA A 116 0.25 9.42 -11.54
C ALA A 116 0.26 9.03 -10.05
N GLU A 117 1.28 8.27 -9.67
CA GLU A 117 1.53 7.80 -8.31
C GLU A 117 2.64 8.61 -7.63
N LEU A 118 2.65 8.63 -6.30
CA LEU A 118 3.71 9.27 -5.52
C LEU A 118 4.41 8.22 -4.65
N TRP A 119 5.74 8.23 -4.67
CA TRP A 119 6.60 7.34 -3.89
C TRP A 119 7.65 8.15 -3.12
N SER A 120 7.76 7.89 -1.83
CA SER A 120 8.84 8.39 -0.98
C SER A 120 9.92 7.31 -0.85
N LEU A 121 11.11 7.58 -1.37
CA LEU A 121 12.24 6.64 -1.35
C LEU A 121 13.27 7.06 -0.30
N ILE A 122 13.59 6.15 0.62
CA ILE A 122 14.62 6.31 1.65
C ILE A 122 15.66 5.21 1.48
N HIS A 123 16.89 5.60 1.16
CA HIS A 123 18.00 4.67 1.08
C HIS A 123 18.72 4.55 2.43
N VAL A 124 19.07 3.32 2.79
CA VAL A 124 19.94 3.00 3.91
C VAL A 124 21.27 2.55 3.34
N GLN A 125 22.31 3.35 3.54
CA GLN A 125 23.70 3.02 3.21
C GLN A 125 24.59 3.01 4.46
N ASP A 126 24.16 3.70 5.50
CA ASP A 126 24.79 3.76 6.80
C ASP A 126 23.74 3.43 7.87
N VAL A 127 24.05 2.42 8.67
CA VAL A 127 23.18 1.85 9.71
C VAL A 127 23.05 2.78 10.92
N ALA A 128 23.92 3.77 11.07
CA ALA A 128 23.87 4.75 12.14
C ALA A 128 22.87 5.90 11.89
N MET A 129 22.34 6.01 10.67
CA MET A 129 21.47 7.12 10.26
C MET A 129 20.00 6.88 10.60
N ASP A 130 19.24 7.97 10.76
CA ASP A 130 17.79 7.92 11.01
C ASP A 130 17.02 7.20 9.89
N ASN A 131 17.57 7.15 8.67
CA ASN A 131 17.05 6.34 7.57
C ASN A 131 16.93 4.85 7.95
N ALA A 132 17.96 4.30 8.61
CA ALA A 132 17.98 2.90 9.03
C ALA A 132 16.93 2.64 10.13
N ARG A 133 16.76 3.60 11.05
CA ARG A 133 15.74 3.54 12.11
C ARG A 133 14.33 3.55 11.54
N LEU A 134 14.05 4.43 10.57
CA LEU A 134 12.75 4.48 9.89
C LEU A 134 12.46 3.16 9.15
N PHE A 135 13.47 2.60 8.48
CA PHE A 135 13.36 1.29 7.83
C PHE A 135 12.98 0.20 8.84
N VAL A 136 13.71 0.12 9.96
CA VAL A 136 13.45 -0.88 11.01
C VAL A 136 12.09 -0.69 11.64
N GLN A 137 11.67 0.55 11.92
CA GLN A 137 10.32 0.82 12.45
C GLN A 137 9.23 0.31 11.52
N LEU A 138 9.37 0.51 10.19
CA LEU A 138 8.39 -0.01 9.25
C LEU A 138 8.45 -1.53 9.14
N TRP A 139 9.65 -2.11 9.10
CA TRP A 139 9.79 -3.56 9.08
C TRP A 139 9.15 -4.18 10.33
N ASP A 140 9.35 -3.60 11.51
CA ASP A 140 8.75 -4.08 12.76
C ASP A 140 7.21 -4.00 12.71
N ASP A 141 6.64 -2.90 12.21
CA ASP A 141 5.19 -2.76 12.00
C ASP A 141 4.65 -3.82 11.01
N VAL A 142 5.32 -4.01 9.87
CA VAL A 142 4.92 -5.00 8.86
C VAL A 142 5.05 -6.43 9.42
N ARG A 143 6.16 -6.74 10.08
CA ARG A 143 6.43 -8.06 10.65
C ARG A 143 5.44 -8.42 11.75
N ALA A 144 5.06 -7.46 12.59
CA ALA A 144 4.05 -7.66 13.63
C ALA A 144 2.69 -8.08 13.05
N ARG A 145 2.32 -7.59 11.86
CA ARG A 145 1.08 -7.96 11.15
C ARG A 145 1.14 -9.32 10.48
N CYS A 146 2.34 -9.88 10.30
CA CYS A 146 2.54 -11.19 9.66
C CYS A 146 2.54 -12.36 10.67
N GLY A 147 2.00 -12.18 11.88
CA GLY A 147 2.02 -13.20 12.94
C GLY A 147 1.27 -14.51 12.59
N HIS A 148 0.38 -14.48 11.61
CA HIS A 148 -0.32 -15.66 11.09
C HIS A 148 0.46 -16.40 9.99
N ALA A 149 1.58 -15.86 9.49
CA ALA A 149 2.40 -16.53 8.49
C ALA A 149 2.86 -17.91 8.98
N ARG A 150 2.85 -18.91 8.09
CA ARG A 150 3.27 -20.28 8.36
C ARG A 150 4.20 -20.77 7.24
N GLY A 151 4.68 -22.01 7.34
CA GLY A 151 5.40 -22.70 6.27
C GLY A 151 6.57 -21.89 5.67
N VAL A 152 6.63 -21.91 4.34
CA VAL A 152 7.71 -21.28 3.55
C VAL A 152 7.65 -19.76 3.68
N VAL A 153 6.47 -19.17 3.78
CA VAL A 153 6.33 -17.72 3.96
C VAL A 153 6.97 -17.27 5.27
N SER A 154 6.69 -17.97 6.38
CA SER A 154 7.27 -17.65 7.68
C SER A 154 8.81 -17.72 7.64
N GLN A 155 9.35 -18.78 7.05
CA GLN A 155 10.80 -18.95 6.86
C GLN A 155 11.41 -17.81 6.03
N ARG A 156 10.74 -17.38 4.95
CA ARG A 156 11.21 -16.27 4.10
C ARG A 156 11.19 -14.93 4.81
N LEU A 157 10.22 -14.71 5.70
CA LEU A 157 10.20 -13.53 6.56
C LEU A 157 11.36 -13.57 7.58
N ASP A 158 11.70 -14.74 8.12
CA ASP A 158 12.89 -14.89 8.99
C ASP A 158 14.20 -14.62 8.22
N TRP A 159 14.28 -15.11 6.98
CA TRP A 159 15.42 -14.86 6.10
C TRP A 159 15.61 -13.38 5.78
N PHE A 160 14.54 -12.58 5.75
CA PHE A 160 14.65 -11.14 5.56
C PHE A 160 15.53 -10.50 6.64
N GLU A 161 15.34 -10.87 7.90
CA GLU A 161 16.19 -10.41 9.02
C GLU A 161 17.56 -11.07 8.99
N GLN A 162 17.61 -12.38 8.75
CA GLN A 162 18.87 -13.14 8.75
C GLN A 162 19.88 -12.60 7.74
N TYR A 163 19.42 -12.18 6.56
CA TYR A 163 20.28 -11.63 5.50
C TYR A 163 20.48 -10.11 5.60
N ALA A 164 19.98 -9.47 6.66
CA ALA A 164 20.12 -8.05 6.95
C ALA A 164 20.46 -7.84 8.44
N PRO A 165 21.62 -8.34 8.92
CA PRO A 165 21.96 -8.37 10.35
C PRO A 165 21.96 -6.99 11.02
N TRP A 166 22.18 -5.93 10.24
CA TRP A 166 22.13 -4.54 10.71
C TRP A 166 20.76 -4.12 11.27
N ILE A 167 19.66 -4.79 10.91
CA ILE A 167 18.34 -4.54 11.50
C ILE A 167 18.40 -4.73 13.02
N ALA A 168 19.05 -5.80 13.49
CA ALA A 168 19.21 -6.06 14.91
C ALA A 168 20.12 -5.03 15.60
N GLU A 169 21.19 -4.59 14.92
CA GLU A 169 22.09 -3.54 15.43
C GLU A 169 21.33 -2.22 15.65
N VAL A 170 20.50 -1.82 14.69
CA VAL A 170 19.65 -0.61 14.79
C VAL A 170 18.64 -0.74 15.93
N ARG A 171 17.97 -1.89 16.08
CA ARG A 171 17.04 -2.16 17.20
C ARG A 171 17.72 -2.02 18.57
N SER A 172 18.98 -2.46 18.67
CA SER A 172 19.75 -2.40 19.92
C SER A 172 20.27 -1.00 20.28
N THR A 173 20.21 -0.05 19.35
CA THR A 173 20.80 1.28 19.52
C THR A 173 19.72 2.33 19.80
N SER A 174 19.81 3.04 20.91
CA SER A 174 18.90 4.17 21.21
C SER A 174 19.10 5.31 20.20
N GLY A 175 18.01 5.96 19.81
CA GLY A 175 18.00 7.03 18.80
C GLY A 175 17.37 8.30 19.30
N LYS A 176 17.68 9.40 18.62
CA LYS A 176 16.93 10.64 18.83
C LYS A 176 15.54 10.46 18.21
N VAL A 177 14.53 10.90 18.95
CA VAL A 177 13.16 11.05 18.48
C VAL A 177 12.81 12.53 18.66
N PRO A 178 12.17 13.19 17.67
CA PRO A 178 11.76 12.67 16.36
C PRO A 178 12.93 12.31 15.44
N LEU A 179 12.69 11.41 14.46
CA LEU A 179 13.67 11.06 13.43
C LEU A 179 13.83 12.22 12.45
N SER A 180 15.06 12.55 12.07
CA SER A 180 15.34 13.63 11.12
C SER A 180 16.15 13.16 9.92
N ILE A 181 15.57 13.30 8.73
CA ILE A 181 16.22 12.95 7.47
C ILE A 181 16.43 14.23 6.67
N HIS A 182 17.69 14.62 6.47
CA HIS A 182 18.07 15.86 5.76
C HIS A 182 17.35 17.12 6.29
N GLY A 183 17.17 17.22 7.61
CA GLY A 183 16.52 18.36 8.27
C GLY A 183 14.98 18.35 8.22
N THR A 184 14.38 17.31 7.64
CA THR A 184 12.93 17.05 7.69
C THR A 184 12.66 16.11 8.86
N GLN A 185 11.69 16.42 9.72
CA GLN A 185 11.24 15.44 10.72
C GLN A 185 10.34 14.41 10.02
N VAL A 186 10.53 13.14 10.33
CA VAL A 186 9.84 12.03 9.67
C VAL A 186 9.24 11.08 10.71
N GLN A 187 7.99 10.70 10.51
CA GLN A 187 7.28 9.75 11.35
C GLN A 187 6.42 8.81 10.48
N LEU A 188 6.29 7.55 10.90
CA LEU A 188 5.32 6.62 10.32
C LEU A 188 3.93 6.89 10.87
N ALA A 189 2.94 6.97 9.98
CA ALA A 189 1.53 7.09 10.31
C ALA A 189 0.77 5.88 9.73
N THR A 190 0.69 4.80 10.50
CA THR A 190 0.14 3.49 10.06
C THR A 190 -1.27 3.21 10.56
N GLY A 191 -1.88 4.17 11.27
CA GLY A 191 -3.25 4.05 11.80
C GLY A 191 -3.41 3.03 12.93
N VAL A 192 -2.33 2.71 13.65
CA VAL A 192 -2.34 1.92 14.89
C VAL A 192 -2.48 2.88 16.07
N ALA A 193 -3.46 2.63 16.94
CA ALA A 193 -3.84 3.44 18.12
C ALA A 193 -4.36 4.87 17.83
N ILE A 194 -3.78 5.58 16.86
CA ILE A 194 -4.16 6.93 16.44
C ILE A 194 -4.27 6.95 14.92
N SER A 195 -5.32 7.57 14.39
CA SER A 195 -5.54 7.64 12.94
C SER A 195 -4.50 8.53 12.24
N PRO A 196 -4.17 8.29 10.95
CA PRO A 196 -3.27 9.17 10.22
C PRO A 196 -3.72 10.63 10.20
N LEU A 197 -5.04 10.90 10.12
CA LEU A 197 -5.57 12.26 10.18
C LEU A 197 -5.34 12.92 11.54
N GLU A 198 -5.56 12.18 12.63
CA GLU A 198 -5.35 12.69 13.98
C GLU A 198 -3.86 12.96 14.26
N GLN A 199 -2.96 12.07 13.85
CA GLN A 199 -1.50 12.31 13.94
C GLN A 199 -1.08 13.57 13.15
N PHE A 200 -1.69 13.80 11.98
CA PHE A 200 -1.44 15.00 11.19
C PHE A 200 -1.93 16.27 11.91
N LEU A 201 -3.12 16.24 12.51
CA LEU A 201 -3.67 17.34 13.29
C LEU A 201 -2.81 17.65 14.53
N ASP A 202 -2.32 16.63 15.23
CA ASP A 202 -1.42 16.79 16.37
C ASP A 202 -0.12 17.49 15.97
N ALA A 203 0.44 17.14 14.81
CA ALA A 203 1.68 17.77 14.30
C ALA A 203 1.51 19.25 13.90
N ILE A 204 0.29 19.71 13.67
CA ILE A 204 -0.02 21.12 13.38
C ILE A 204 -0.71 21.85 14.55
N ALA A 205 -0.93 21.17 15.67
CA ALA A 205 -1.59 21.75 16.83
C ALA A 205 -0.86 23.01 17.32
N GLY A 206 -1.61 24.09 17.51
CA GLY A 206 -1.07 25.39 17.94
C GLY A 206 -0.26 26.15 16.89
N ARG A 207 -0.08 25.62 15.67
CA ARG A 207 0.63 26.30 14.58
C ARG A 207 -0.32 27.16 13.75
N ALA A 208 0.21 28.26 13.21
CA ALA A 208 -0.54 29.14 12.33
C ALA A 208 -0.63 28.52 10.92
N VAL A 209 -1.79 27.95 10.59
CA VAL A 209 -2.08 27.33 9.28
C VAL A 209 -2.76 28.33 8.36
N ASN A 210 -2.15 28.61 7.21
CA ASN A 210 -2.72 29.47 6.17
C ASN A 210 -3.76 28.72 5.32
N GLY A 211 -3.51 27.44 5.07
CA GLY A 211 -4.37 26.63 4.25
C GLY A 211 -3.90 25.19 4.14
N PHE A 212 -4.71 24.38 3.49
CA PHE A 212 -4.42 22.98 3.18
C PHE A 212 -4.47 22.73 1.68
N THR A 213 -3.71 21.73 1.24
CA THR A 213 -3.92 21.09 -0.05
C THR A 213 -4.15 19.61 0.16
N VAL A 214 -5.22 19.08 -0.42
CA VAL A 214 -5.53 17.65 -0.44
C VAL A 214 -5.60 17.18 -1.87
N LEU A 215 -4.80 16.18 -2.21
CA LEU A 215 -4.76 15.53 -3.51
C LEU A 215 -5.02 14.05 -3.28
N SER A 216 -6.09 13.53 -3.89
CA SER A 216 -6.52 12.14 -3.74
C SER A 216 -7.38 11.72 -4.94
N PRO A 217 -7.27 10.48 -5.43
CA PRO A 217 -8.24 9.94 -6.38
C PRO A 217 -9.61 9.72 -5.76
N TYR A 218 -9.68 9.42 -4.47
CA TYR A 218 -10.92 9.02 -3.80
C TYR A 218 -11.17 9.87 -2.55
N PHE A 219 -12.36 10.43 -2.49
CA PHE A 219 -12.94 11.12 -1.34
C PHE A 219 -14.19 10.38 -0.87
N ASP A 220 -14.46 10.37 0.45
CA ASP A 220 -15.78 9.97 0.93
C ASP A 220 -16.82 11.02 0.56
N LYS A 221 -18.08 10.58 0.40
CA LYS A 221 -19.18 11.44 -0.07
C LYS A 221 -19.38 12.70 0.78
N HIS A 222 -19.09 12.64 2.09
CA HIS A 222 -19.28 13.77 3.00
C HIS A 222 -18.04 14.67 3.11
N GLY A 223 -16.92 14.31 2.48
CA GLY A 223 -15.66 15.03 2.58
C GLY A 223 -15.11 15.08 4.00
N HIS A 224 -15.21 13.98 4.76
CA HIS A 224 -14.86 13.92 6.19
C HIS A 224 -13.49 14.55 6.49
N VAL A 225 -12.46 14.19 5.71
CA VAL A 225 -11.10 14.73 5.87
C VAL A 225 -11.09 16.26 5.71
N LEU A 226 -11.77 16.77 4.68
CA LEU A 226 -11.83 18.21 4.38
C LEU A 226 -12.52 18.96 5.52
N SER A 227 -13.68 18.46 5.96
CA SER A 227 -14.44 19.06 7.07
C SER A 227 -13.65 19.07 8.36
N THR A 228 -13.01 17.96 8.71
CA THR A 228 -12.21 17.84 9.93
C THR A 228 -11.07 18.87 9.96
N LEU A 229 -10.34 19.04 8.85
CA LEU A 229 -9.26 20.04 8.73
C LEU A 229 -9.79 21.48 8.85
N LEU A 230 -10.90 21.78 8.18
CA LEU A 230 -11.52 23.11 8.19
C LEU A 230 -12.17 23.47 9.52
N HIS A 231 -12.61 22.50 10.31
CA HIS A 231 -13.11 22.69 11.67
C HIS A 231 -11.97 22.89 12.66
N ALA A 232 -10.89 22.11 12.54
CA ALA A 232 -9.69 22.26 13.37
C ALA A 232 -9.00 23.61 13.14
N HIS A 233 -9.01 24.12 11.90
CA HIS A 233 -8.45 25.44 11.56
C HIS A 233 -9.45 26.32 10.80
N PRO A 234 -10.35 27.03 11.52
CA PRO A 234 -11.46 27.79 10.90
C PRO A 234 -11.03 28.89 9.92
N LYS A 235 -9.82 29.44 10.09
CA LYS A 235 -9.26 30.51 9.24
C LYS A 235 -8.51 29.99 8.00
N ALA A 236 -8.25 28.69 7.93
CA ALA A 236 -7.53 28.08 6.83
C ALA A 236 -8.41 28.00 5.56
N THR A 237 -7.76 28.13 4.41
CA THR A 237 -8.35 27.81 3.10
C THR A 237 -8.04 26.37 2.71
N MET A 238 -8.78 25.82 1.75
CA MET A 238 -8.60 24.45 1.29
C MET A 238 -8.51 24.40 -0.24
N ASN A 239 -7.48 23.75 -0.77
CA ASN A 239 -7.41 23.35 -2.17
C ASN A 239 -7.57 21.83 -2.24
N ALA A 240 -8.57 21.35 -2.98
CA ALA A 240 -8.78 19.92 -3.19
C ALA A 240 -8.59 19.56 -4.67
N ILE A 241 -7.64 18.68 -4.94
CA ILE A 241 -7.26 18.22 -6.28
C ILE A 241 -7.82 16.81 -6.45
N MET A 242 -8.62 16.62 -7.50
CA MET A 242 -9.48 15.44 -7.65
C MET A 242 -9.31 14.74 -9.00
N GLU A 243 -9.68 13.47 -9.01
CA GLU A 243 -9.93 12.65 -10.19
C GLU A 243 -11.44 12.39 -10.29
N ASP A 244 -12.16 13.10 -11.16
CA ASP A 244 -13.62 13.02 -11.23
C ASP A 244 -14.14 12.09 -12.34
N GLU A 245 -13.26 11.60 -13.22
CA GLU A 245 -13.66 10.62 -14.24
C GLU A 245 -13.64 9.19 -13.67
N TRP A 246 -12.61 8.86 -12.88
CA TRP A 246 -12.35 7.50 -12.41
C TRP A 246 -12.27 7.36 -10.88
N GLY A 247 -12.30 8.49 -10.19
CA GLY A 247 -12.24 8.58 -8.74
C GLY A 247 -13.61 8.76 -8.08
N SER A 248 -13.59 9.14 -6.81
CA SER A 248 -14.80 9.53 -6.06
C SER A 248 -14.66 10.94 -5.50
N ILE A 249 -15.74 11.70 -5.57
CA ILE A 249 -15.80 13.10 -5.13
C ILE A 249 -16.68 13.24 -3.88
N PRO A 250 -16.49 14.28 -3.05
CA PRO A 250 -17.29 14.49 -1.85
C PRO A 250 -18.59 15.23 -2.19
N ASN A 251 -19.49 14.58 -2.94
CA ASN A 251 -20.72 15.17 -3.50
C ASN A 251 -21.77 15.61 -2.46
N GLU A 252 -21.65 15.16 -1.20
CA GLU A 252 -22.48 15.56 -0.06
C GLU A 252 -21.71 16.48 0.92
N PHE A 253 -20.62 17.11 0.48
CA PHE A 253 -19.82 18.03 1.30
C PHE A 253 -20.59 19.32 1.67
N PRO A 254 -20.56 19.80 2.93
CA PRO A 254 -21.40 20.90 3.38
C PRO A 254 -21.20 22.22 2.62
N LEU A 255 -22.30 22.81 2.13
CA LEU A 255 -22.30 24.09 1.40
C LEU A 255 -21.70 25.25 2.22
N SER A 256 -21.85 25.23 3.54
CA SER A 256 -21.25 26.22 4.46
C SER A 256 -19.72 26.21 4.40
N GLU A 257 -19.12 25.04 4.19
CA GLU A 257 -17.68 24.83 4.17
C GLU A 257 -17.08 25.05 2.78
N GLN A 258 -17.84 24.76 1.72
CA GLN A 258 -17.42 24.94 0.32
C GLN A 258 -16.89 26.34 0.00
N ARG A 259 -17.34 27.39 0.71
CA ARG A 259 -16.86 28.78 0.50
C ARG A 259 -15.37 28.96 0.79
N ARG A 260 -14.77 28.07 1.59
CA ARG A 260 -13.34 28.07 1.93
C ARG A 260 -12.55 27.08 1.06
N CYS A 261 -13.23 26.34 0.20
CA CYS A 261 -12.63 25.33 -0.66
C CYS A 261 -12.54 25.82 -2.11
N LYS A 262 -11.45 25.43 -2.77
CA LYS A 262 -11.31 25.46 -4.22
C LYS A 262 -11.06 24.04 -4.69
N PHE A 263 -11.83 23.59 -5.67
CA PHE A 263 -11.69 22.27 -6.27
C PHE A 263 -11.00 22.40 -7.62
N TYR A 264 -10.18 21.40 -7.98
CA TYR A 264 -9.42 21.39 -9.22
C TYR A 264 -9.41 20.00 -9.85
N HIS A 265 -9.56 19.92 -11.18
CA HIS A 265 -9.28 18.70 -11.92
C HIS A 265 -7.76 18.49 -12.02
N TRP A 266 -7.30 17.29 -11.68
CA TRP A 266 -5.90 16.91 -11.85
C TRP A 266 -5.35 17.20 -13.26
N SER A 267 -6.14 16.87 -14.29
CA SER A 267 -5.76 16.99 -15.70
C SER A 267 -5.43 18.43 -16.12
N GLU A 268 -5.86 19.43 -15.35
CA GLU A 268 -5.61 20.86 -15.63
C GLU A 268 -4.38 21.43 -14.90
N LEU A 269 -3.76 20.67 -13.97
CA LEU A 269 -2.73 21.17 -13.06
C LEU A 269 -1.30 20.80 -13.42
N LEU A 270 -1.11 19.94 -14.41
CA LEU A 270 0.22 19.57 -14.91
C LEU A 270 0.78 20.66 -15.83
N ARG A 271 2.03 21.07 -15.60
CA ARG A 271 2.71 22.12 -16.39
C ARG A 271 2.69 21.78 -17.88
N LYS A 272 2.38 22.78 -18.72
CA LYS A 272 2.38 22.65 -20.19
C LYS A 272 3.78 22.65 -20.80
N ASP A 273 4.79 23.03 -20.03
CA ASP A 273 6.12 23.33 -20.53
C ASP A 273 7.07 22.16 -20.24
N ASN A 274 7.44 21.46 -21.32
CA ASN A 274 8.43 20.40 -21.45
C ASN A 274 8.02 18.96 -21.08
N GLU A 275 7.92 18.14 -22.14
CA GLU A 275 8.10 16.68 -22.25
C GLU A 275 6.88 15.73 -22.24
N THR A 276 6.83 14.98 -23.36
CA THR A 276 6.02 13.82 -23.81
C THR A 276 4.52 13.76 -23.47
N ALA A 277 3.71 13.39 -24.47
CA ALA A 277 2.25 13.23 -24.34
C ALA A 277 1.77 12.25 -23.23
N SER A 278 2.69 11.52 -22.58
CA SER A 278 2.39 10.51 -21.55
C SER A 278 1.92 11.09 -20.22
N THR A 279 2.45 12.24 -19.76
CA THR A 279 2.07 12.84 -18.48
C THR A 279 0.72 13.55 -18.54
N LYS A 280 0.32 14.08 -19.70
CA LYS A 280 -1.01 14.68 -19.92
C LYS A 280 -2.19 13.70 -19.80
N GLN A 281 -1.93 12.40 -19.75
CA GLN A 281 -2.95 11.34 -19.69
C GLN A 281 -2.85 10.47 -18.42
N ALA A 282 -1.88 10.73 -17.55
CA ALA A 282 -1.72 9.93 -16.35
C ALA A 282 -2.85 10.24 -15.36
N ARG A 283 -3.70 9.25 -15.11
CA ARG A 283 -4.80 9.33 -14.15
C ARG A 283 -4.25 9.61 -12.76
N LEU A 284 -4.85 10.54 -12.01
CA LEU A 284 -4.43 10.79 -10.65
C LEU A 284 -4.67 9.54 -9.80
N HIS A 285 -3.63 9.14 -9.08
CA HIS A 285 -3.76 8.10 -8.06
C HIS A 285 -2.87 8.33 -6.83
N ALA A 286 -2.00 9.35 -6.84
CA ALA A 286 -1.27 9.80 -5.67
C ALA A 286 -2.19 10.28 -4.54
N LYS A 287 -1.71 10.16 -3.29
CA LYS A 287 -2.39 10.65 -2.09
C LYS A 287 -1.44 11.57 -1.33
N LEU A 288 -1.88 12.79 -1.09
CA LEU A 288 -1.08 13.84 -0.47
C LEU A 288 -1.98 14.81 0.29
N LEU A 289 -1.68 15.02 1.57
CA LEU A 289 -2.27 16.06 2.40
C LEU A 289 -1.16 16.99 2.88
N VAL A 290 -1.34 18.30 2.71
CA VAL A 290 -0.35 19.33 3.05
C VAL A 290 -1.01 20.41 3.89
N ALA A 291 -0.40 20.79 5.01
CA ALA A 291 -0.70 22.02 5.74
C ALA A 291 0.37 23.06 5.43
N HIS A 292 -0.06 24.21 4.91
CA HIS A 292 0.78 25.36 4.58
C HIS A 292 0.84 26.29 5.79
N LEU A 293 2.01 26.44 6.40
CA LEU A 293 2.16 27.20 7.64
C LEU A 293 2.64 28.64 7.39
N SER A 294 2.31 29.55 8.31
CA SER A 294 2.64 30.97 8.17
C SER A 294 4.13 31.27 8.23
N ASP A 295 4.95 30.37 8.78
CA ASP A 295 6.41 30.48 8.86
C ASP A 295 7.12 29.97 7.59
N GLY A 296 6.37 29.46 6.60
CA GLY A 296 6.90 28.90 5.36
C GLY A 296 7.27 27.41 5.42
N SER A 297 7.02 26.75 6.55
CA SER A 297 7.11 25.29 6.66
C SER A 297 5.85 24.60 6.13
N GLU A 298 5.98 23.32 5.78
CA GLU A 298 4.85 22.45 5.40
C GLU A 298 4.86 21.18 6.26
N VAL A 299 3.69 20.81 6.79
CA VAL A 299 3.46 19.46 7.34
C VAL A 299 2.73 18.65 6.29
N ILE A 300 3.24 17.46 5.98
CA ILE A 300 2.81 16.65 4.84
C ILE A 300 2.51 15.23 5.31
N LEU A 301 1.35 14.71 4.94
CA LEU A 301 1.03 13.29 5.02
C LEU A 301 1.00 12.72 3.61
N VAL A 302 1.81 11.68 3.35
CA VAL A 302 1.96 11.05 2.04
C VAL A 302 2.07 9.54 2.18
N GLY A 303 1.39 8.79 1.32
CA GLY A 303 1.40 7.32 1.37
C GLY A 303 0.22 6.70 0.66
N SER A 304 -0.35 5.66 1.26
CA SER A 304 -1.41 4.86 0.67
C SER A 304 -2.83 5.36 0.97
N SER A 305 -3.01 6.16 2.03
CA SER A 305 -4.34 6.58 2.51
C SER A 305 -5.06 7.54 1.55
N ASN A 306 -6.19 7.11 1.02
CA ASN A 306 -7.16 7.99 0.35
C ASN A 306 -7.70 9.05 1.32
N ALA A 307 -8.09 10.21 0.80
CA ALA A 307 -8.73 11.30 1.55
C ALA A 307 -10.17 10.96 1.96
N SER A 308 -10.34 9.90 2.74
CA SER A 308 -11.61 9.37 3.22
C SER A 308 -11.50 8.93 4.68
N LEU A 309 -12.65 8.80 5.36
CA LEU A 309 -12.70 8.20 6.70
C LEU A 309 -12.11 6.77 6.72
N ALA A 310 -12.33 5.98 5.66
CA ALA A 310 -11.81 4.61 5.58
C ALA A 310 -10.27 4.58 5.50
N GLY A 311 -9.65 5.50 4.76
CA GLY A 311 -8.19 5.54 4.57
C GLY A 311 -7.43 6.33 5.65
N MET A 312 -7.95 7.48 6.08
CA MET A 312 -7.25 8.37 7.01
C MET A 312 -7.78 8.33 8.45
N GLY A 313 -8.95 7.70 8.67
CA GLY A 313 -9.66 7.77 9.95
C GLY A 313 -10.10 9.20 10.29
N GLY A 314 -10.35 9.43 11.56
CA GLY A 314 -10.73 10.72 12.13
C GLY A 314 -10.22 10.86 13.56
N VAL A 315 -10.57 11.97 14.21
CA VAL A 315 -10.23 12.18 15.64
C VAL A 315 -10.97 11.13 16.48
N GLY A 316 -10.23 10.31 17.22
CA GLY A 316 -10.79 9.20 18.00
C GLY A 316 -11.40 8.08 17.17
N THR A 317 -11.19 8.07 15.84
CA THR A 317 -11.75 7.06 14.93
C THR A 317 -10.66 6.46 14.06
N LEU A 318 -10.37 5.17 14.25
CA LEU A 318 -9.36 4.47 13.46
C LEU A 318 -9.84 4.24 12.01
N PRO A 319 -8.91 4.20 11.03
CA PRO A 319 -9.26 3.90 9.65
C PRO A 319 -9.75 2.46 9.48
N MET A 320 -10.71 2.26 8.56
CA MET A 320 -11.20 0.93 8.17
C MET A 320 -10.19 0.16 7.33
N ASN A 321 -9.28 0.86 6.65
CA ASN A 321 -8.18 0.27 5.91
C ASN A 321 -6.92 0.25 6.77
N GLU A 322 -6.12 -0.80 6.61
CA GLU A 322 -4.74 -0.80 7.01
C GLU A 322 -3.91 -0.02 5.98
N GLU A 323 -3.19 1.00 6.40
CA GLU A 323 -2.49 1.92 5.51
C GLU A 323 -1.08 2.20 6.06
N VAL A 324 -0.17 2.64 5.20
CA VAL A 324 1.15 3.11 5.61
C VAL A 324 1.40 4.47 4.97
N ASN A 325 1.68 5.46 5.81
CA ASN A 325 2.00 6.82 5.40
C ASN A 325 3.25 7.33 6.10
N LEU A 326 3.87 8.34 5.52
CA LEU A 326 4.86 9.20 6.15
C LEU A 326 4.22 10.54 6.50
N LEU A 327 4.43 10.94 7.74
CA LEU A 327 4.20 12.29 8.22
C LEU A 327 5.55 13.03 8.22
N LEU A 328 5.61 14.14 7.49
CA LEU A 328 6.81 14.94 7.28
C LEU A 328 6.58 16.36 7.80
N ASP A 329 7.51 16.89 8.58
CA ASP A 329 7.55 18.32 8.92
C ASP A 329 8.78 18.95 8.25
N ARG A 330 8.53 19.78 7.22
CA ARG A 330 9.56 20.36 6.35
C ARG A 330 9.71 21.87 6.64
N PRO A 331 10.84 22.34 7.21
CA PRO A 331 11.01 23.73 7.66
C PRO A 331 10.91 24.83 6.59
N ARG A 332 11.26 24.53 5.34
CA ARG A 332 11.07 25.40 4.17
C ARG A 332 10.74 24.55 2.98
N SER A 333 9.50 24.63 2.52
CA SER A 333 8.97 23.67 1.56
C SER A 333 7.97 24.30 0.62
N ASN A 334 7.90 23.75 -0.59
CA ASN A 334 6.81 23.95 -1.50
C ASN A 334 6.64 22.63 -2.27
N VAL A 335 6.05 21.64 -1.62
CA VAL A 335 5.97 20.27 -2.13
C VAL A 335 5.22 20.22 -3.46
N LEU A 336 4.21 21.07 -3.65
CA LEU A 336 3.47 21.13 -4.91
C LEU A 336 4.37 21.60 -6.06
N ALA A 337 5.19 22.62 -5.84
CA ALA A 337 6.17 23.07 -6.84
C ALA A 337 7.25 22.01 -7.09
N ASP A 338 7.74 21.33 -6.04
CA ASP A 338 8.69 20.22 -6.15
C ASP A 338 8.11 19.07 -7.02
N LEU A 339 6.81 18.81 -6.91
CA LEU A 339 6.06 17.83 -7.70
C LEU A 339 5.60 18.34 -9.08
N GLY A 340 5.88 19.60 -9.42
CA GLY A 340 5.47 20.20 -10.69
C GLY A 340 3.96 20.48 -10.80
N ILE A 341 3.23 20.48 -9.68
CA ILE A 341 1.80 20.79 -9.61
C ILE A 341 1.62 22.30 -9.54
N ASN A 342 0.95 22.90 -10.53
CA ASN A 342 0.73 24.34 -10.58
C ASN A 342 -0.76 24.69 -10.62
N MET A 343 -1.24 25.34 -9.56
CA MET A 343 -2.62 25.85 -9.46
C MET A 343 -2.75 27.32 -9.90
N VAL A 344 -1.64 28.01 -10.16
CA VAL A 344 -1.67 29.44 -10.52
C VAL A 344 -2.29 29.61 -11.90
N GLY A 345 -3.42 30.34 -11.95
CA GLY A 345 -4.16 30.60 -13.18
C GLY A 345 -5.14 29.49 -13.58
N SER A 346 -5.17 28.36 -12.87
CA SER A 346 -6.14 27.29 -13.10
C SER A 346 -7.50 27.67 -12.49
N PRO A 347 -8.61 27.52 -13.23
CA PRO A 347 -9.93 27.86 -12.71
C PRO A 347 -10.32 26.90 -11.59
N ALA A 348 -10.79 27.45 -10.47
CA ALA A 348 -11.42 26.65 -9.44
C ALA A 348 -12.81 26.22 -9.91
N ILE A 349 -13.18 25.00 -9.56
CA ILE A 349 -14.38 24.34 -10.02
C ILE A 349 -15.38 24.29 -8.89
N ARG A 350 -16.66 24.44 -9.20
CA ARG A 350 -17.70 24.21 -8.19
C ARG A 350 -17.90 22.71 -8.05
N LEU A 351 -18.06 22.25 -6.82
CA LEU A 351 -18.25 20.83 -6.54
C LEU A 351 -19.45 20.22 -7.30
N ASP A 352 -20.50 21.00 -7.53
CA ASP A 352 -21.69 20.58 -8.30
C ASP A 352 -21.45 20.41 -9.82
N GLN A 353 -20.28 20.83 -10.32
CA GLN A 353 -19.86 20.63 -11.71
C GLN A 353 -18.98 19.39 -11.89
N LEU A 354 -18.46 18.82 -10.80
CA LEU A 354 -17.64 17.62 -10.86
C LEU A 354 -18.51 16.39 -11.14
N ARG A 355 -17.97 15.46 -11.94
CA ARG A 355 -18.67 14.20 -12.23
C ARG A 355 -18.48 13.23 -11.07
N THR A 356 -19.52 12.50 -10.70
CA THR A 356 -19.34 11.25 -9.95
C THR A 356 -18.82 10.19 -10.92
N GLY A 357 -17.50 10.05 -10.98
CA GLY A 357 -16.83 8.99 -11.72
C GLY A 357 -17.25 7.59 -11.26
N VAL A 358 -16.98 6.59 -12.10
CA VAL A 358 -17.16 5.19 -11.70
C VAL A 358 -15.88 4.77 -10.96
N ALA A 359 -15.98 4.56 -9.65
CA ALA A 359 -14.87 4.04 -8.88
C ALA A 359 -14.41 2.70 -9.46
N THR A 360 -13.13 2.65 -9.85
CA THR A 360 -12.51 1.48 -10.50
C THR A 360 -11.63 0.65 -9.58
N GLU A 361 -11.46 1.05 -8.31
CA GLU A 361 -10.91 0.12 -7.32
C GLU A 361 -11.91 -1.03 -7.15
N PRO A 362 -11.46 -2.30 -7.19
CA PRO A 362 -12.35 -3.44 -7.00
C PRO A 362 -13.10 -3.26 -5.68
N SER A 363 -14.43 -3.18 -5.78
CA SER A 363 -15.30 -3.14 -4.62
C SER A 363 -15.33 -4.53 -3.99
N PRO A 364 -15.24 -4.64 -2.65
CA PRO A 364 -15.35 -5.91 -1.94
C PRO A 364 -16.71 -6.62 -2.12
N ASP A 365 -17.67 -6.00 -2.84
CA ASP A 365 -19.00 -6.55 -3.11
C ASP A 365 -19.07 -7.52 -4.30
N ARG A 366 -18.02 -7.68 -5.10
CA ARG A 366 -17.96 -8.75 -6.13
C ARG A 366 -17.54 -10.09 -5.52
N ARG A 367 -18.24 -10.53 -4.48
CA ARG A 367 -17.98 -11.82 -3.83
C ARG A 367 -18.54 -12.96 -4.68
N SER A 368 -17.67 -13.86 -5.12
CA SER A 368 -18.07 -15.15 -5.70
C SER A 368 -19.03 -15.91 -4.79
N HIS A 369 -20.03 -16.56 -5.38
CA HIS A 369 -21.05 -17.35 -4.68
C HIS A 369 -20.56 -18.73 -4.21
N ARG A 370 -19.25 -19.02 -4.33
CA ARG A 370 -18.72 -20.30 -3.86
C ARG A 370 -18.74 -20.37 -2.34
N PRO A 371 -19.16 -21.51 -1.75
CA PRO A 371 -19.21 -21.67 -0.30
C PRO A 371 -17.82 -21.55 0.35
N ILE A 372 -16.78 -22.10 -0.30
CA ILE A 372 -15.39 -22.01 0.17
C ILE A 372 -14.54 -21.34 -0.90
N ARG A 373 -13.85 -20.25 -0.52
CA ARG A 373 -12.96 -19.49 -1.38
C ARG A 373 -11.52 -19.70 -0.95
N LEU A 374 -10.80 -20.47 -1.76
CA LEU A 374 -9.38 -20.75 -1.56
C LEU A 374 -8.53 -19.59 -2.06
N ILE A 375 -7.49 -19.27 -1.29
CA ILE A 375 -6.54 -18.21 -1.60
C ILE A 375 -5.19 -18.78 -2.01
N LEU A 376 -4.66 -19.74 -1.25
CA LEU A 376 -3.33 -20.30 -1.49
C LEU A 376 -3.25 -21.70 -0.87
N ALA A 377 -2.43 -22.56 -1.46
CA ALA A 377 -1.96 -23.77 -0.82
C ALA A 377 -0.44 -23.76 -0.78
N GLU A 378 0.14 -23.86 0.42
CA GLU A 378 1.59 -23.98 0.60
C GLU A 378 1.96 -25.45 0.81
N TYR A 379 2.92 -25.95 0.03
CA TYR A 379 3.47 -27.27 0.23
C TYR A 379 4.67 -27.23 1.19
N ASP A 380 4.48 -27.74 2.40
CA ASP A 380 5.48 -27.89 3.47
C ASP A 380 5.60 -29.38 3.82
N HIS A 381 6.27 -30.16 2.97
CA HIS A 381 6.34 -31.63 3.12
C HIS A 381 6.58 -32.05 4.58
N PRO A 382 5.76 -32.96 5.16
CA PRO A 382 4.76 -33.82 4.51
C PRO A 382 3.34 -33.23 4.50
N ARG A 383 3.20 -31.92 4.65
CA ARG A 383 1.94 -31.22 4.83
C ARG A 383 1.64 -30.27 3.69
N VAL A 384 0.36 -29.96 3.53
CA VAL A 384 -0.10 -28.76 2.83
C VAL A 384 -0.81 -27.86 3.83
N ILE A 385 -0.57 -26.56 3.69
CA ILE A 385 -1.28 -25.51 4.41
C ILE A 385 -2.24 -24.88 3.42
N VAL A 386 -3.54 -24.99 3.67
CA VAL A 386 -4.58 -24.40 2.82
C VAL A 386 -5.08 -23.12 3.46
N HIS A 387 -5.04 -22.03 2.70
CA HIS A 387 -5.55 -20.72 3.11
C HIS A 387 -6.88 -20.42 2.40
N SER A 388 -7.88 -19.99 3.17
CA SER A 388 -9.17 -19.53 2.66
C SER A 388 -9.50 -18.12 3.12
N VAL A 389 -10.48 -17.49 2.45
CA VAL A 389 -10.97 -16.16 2.87
C VAL A 389 -11.69 -16.25 4.22
N ASP A 390 -12.53 -17.26 4.37
CA ASP A 390 -13.37 -17.47 5.53
C ASP A 390 -13.13 -18.88 6.07
N GLY A 391 -13.29 -19.06 7.38
CA GLY A 391 -13.45 -20.38 7.98
C GLY A 391 -14.78 -21.02 7.54
N TRP A 392 -14.86 -22.33 7.63
CA TRP A 392 -16.02 -23.11 7.20
C TRP A 392 -16.41 -24.13 8.27
N GLU A 393 -17.64 -24.06 8.76
CA GLU A 393 -18.10 -24.90 9.88
C GLU A 393 -18.79 -26.20 9.44
N GLU A 394 -19.01 -26.41 8.14
CA GLU A 394 -19.58 -27.66 7.63
C GLU A 394 -18.48 -28.64 7.19
N ALA A 395 -18.85 -29.92 7.09
CA ALA A 395 -17.93 -30.94 6.61
C ALA A 395 -17.56 -30.68 5.15
N CYS A 396 -16.27 -30.78 4.83
CA CYS A 396 -15.74 -30.62 3.49
C CYS A 396 -14.65 -31.67 3.22
N CYS A 397 -14.33 -31.89 1.95
CA CYS A 397 -13.23 -32.77 1.57
C CYS A 397 -12.20 -31.97 0.78
N VAL A 398 -10.95 -32.04 1.22
CA VAL A 398 -9.82 -31.50 0.46
C VAL A 398 -9.28 -32.60 -0.45
N VAL A 399 -9.29 -32.33 -1.75
CA VAL A 399 -8.83 -33.26 -2.77
C VAL A 399 -7.62 -32.66 -3.48
N ILE A 400 -6.59 -33.48 -3.65
CA ILE A 400 -5.41 -33.13 -4.43
C ILE A 400 -5.30 -34.08 -5.61
N GLU A 401 -5.24 -33.53 -6.81
CA GLU A 401 -5.02 -34.27 -8.06
C GLU A 401 -3.63 -34.00 -8.62
N ASP A 402 -3.02 -35.02 -9.21
CA ASP A 402 -1.80 -34.85 -9.98
C ASP A 402 -2.09 -34.11 -11.32
N PRO A 403 -1.06 -33.72 -12.09
CA PRO A 403 -1.26 -33.06 -13.38
C PRO A 403 -2.07 -33.84 -14.42
N LEU A 404 -2.30 -35.15 -14.19
CA LEU A 404 -3.10 -36.02 -15.05
C LEU A 404 -4.55 -36.17 -14.56
N GLY A 405 -4.93 -35.46 -13.49
CA GLY A 405 -6.26 -35.52 -12.88
C GLY A 405 -6.47 -36.75 -12.00
N ARG A 406 -5.42 -37.46 -11.59
CA ARG A 406 -5.54 -38.61 -10.67
C ARG A 406 -5.55 -38.09 -9.24
N LYS A 407 -6.59 -38.43 -8.47
CA LYS A 407 -6.65 -38.14 -7.03
C LYS A 407 -5.48 -38.81 -6.31
N THR A 408 -4.63 -38.00 -5.69
CA THR A 408 -3.47 -38.42 -4.90
C THR A 408 -3.76 -38.36 -3.40
N VAL A 409 -4.53 -37.36 -2.96
CA VAL A 409 -4.95 -37.17 -1.57
C VAL A 409 -6.43 -36.84 -1.53
N GLU A 410 -7.13 -37.45 -0.58
CA GLU A 410 -8.52 -37.14 -0.23
C GLU A 410 -8.61 -37.07 1.30
N HIS A 411 -8.85 -35.88 1.84
CA HIS A 411 -8.81 -35.62 3.28
C HIS A 411 -10.12 -34.97 3.75
N HIS A 412 -10.86 -35.68 4.59
CA HIS A 412 -12.15 -35.23 5.10
C HIS A 412 -11.98 -34.39 6.36
N LEU A 413 -12.54 -33.19 6.34
CA LEU A 413 -12.56 -32.25 7.45
C LEU A 413 -14.00 -32.06 7.94
N ARG A 414 -14.19 -31.91 9.26
CA ARG A 414 -15.49 -31.56 9.84
C ARG A 414 -15.80 -30.08 9.76
N ARG A 415 -14.73 -29.29 9.71
CA ARG A 415 -14.68 -27.83 9.56
C ARG A 415 -13.31 -27.47 9.03
N MET A 416 -13.16 -26.29 8.45
CA MET A 416 -11.90 -25.76 7.98
C MET A 416 -11.65 -24.39 8.59
N ASP A 417 -10.54 -24.21 9.28
CA ASP A 417 -10.11 -22.88 9.72
C ASP A 417 -9.56 -22.08 8.51
N GLU A 418 -9.41 -20.76 8.65
CA GLU A 418 -8.87 -19.90 7.56
C GLU A 418 -7.46 -20.31 7.09
N ALA A 419 -6.72 -20.99 7.96
CA ALA A 419 -5.45 -21.64 7.63
C ALA A 419 -5.46 -23.07 8.20
N GLN A 420 -5.60 -24.06 7.33
CA GLN A 420 -5.75 -25.47 7.70
C GLN A 420 -4.52 -26.28 7.33
N TYR A 421 -3.95 -26.98 8.30
CA TYR A 421 -2.91 -27.99 8.04
C TYR A 421 -3.53 -29.32 7.64
N ILE A 422 -2.95 -29.92 6.60
CA ILE A 422 -3.35 -31.22 6.08
C ILE A 422 -2.11 -32.09 5.96
N ASP A 423 -2.05 -33.15 6.74
CA ASP A 423 -1.02 -34.18 6.60
C ASP A 423 -1.32 -35.01 5.36
N LEU A 424 -0.41 -35.00 4.38
CA LEU A 424 -0.61 -35.66 3.10
C LEU A 424 -0.31 -37.16 3.17
N GLY A 425 0.61 -37.56 4.05
CA GLY A 425 1.11 -38.94 4.15
C GLY A 425 1.88 -39.42 2.90
N VAL A 426 1.95 -38.60 1.84
CA VAL A 426 2.62 -38.87 0.57
C VAL A 426 3.33 -37.61 0.06
N GLU A 427 4.39 -37.80 -0.70
CA GLU A 427 5.04 -36.71 -1.44
C GLU A 427 4.21 -36.36 -2.68
N LEU A 428 4.00 -35.06 -2.93
CA LEU A 428 3.22 -34.59 -4.07
C LEU A 428 4.15 -34.35 -5.27
N PRO A 429 3.79 -34.81 -6.48
CA PRO A 429 4.50 -34.40 -7.69
C PRO A 429 4.30 -32.90 -7.95
N ASN A 430 5.21 -32.28 -8.69
CA ASN A 430 5.06 -30.90 -9.11
C ASN A 430 3.82 -30.71 -9.99
N GLY A 431 3.14 -29.58 -9.81
CA GLY A 431 1.96 -29.22 -10.61
C GLY A 431 0.65 -29.89 -10.18
N CYS A 432 0.56 -30.36 -8.94
CA CYS A 432 -0.72 -30.83 -8.39
C CYS A 432 -1.75 -29.70 -8.30
N PHE A 433 -3.02 -30.08 -8.40
CA PHE A 433 -4.17 -29.20 -8.21
C PHE A 433 -4.87 -29.54 -6.90
N LEU A 434 -5.22 -28.52 -6.12
CA LEU A 434 -5.99 -28.67 -4.89
C LEU A 434 -7.37 -28.02 -5.06
N TYR A 435 -8.41 -28.75 -4.67
CA TYR A 435 -9.76 -28.22 -4.60
C TYR A 435 -10.51 -28.76 -3.38
N ILE A 436 -11.61 -28.10 -3.03
CA ILE A 436 -12.48 -28.51 -1.93
C ILE A 436 -13.85 -28.88 -2.50
N THR A 437 -14.39 -30.01 -2.04
CA THR A 437 -15.72 -30.52 -2.40
C THR A 437 -16.62 -30.70 -1.20
#